data_AF-A0A0D8BXK4-F1
#
_entry.id   AF-A0A0D8BXK4-F1
#
_cell.length_a   1.000
_cell.length_b   1.000
_cell.length_c   1.000
_cell.angle_alpha   90.00
_cell.angle_beta   90.00
_cell.angle_gamma   90.00
#
_symmetry.space_group_name_H-M   'P 1'
#
loop_
_entity.id
_entity.type
_entity.pdbx_description
1 polymer ?
#
loop_
_entity_poly.entity_id
_entity_poly.type
_entity_poly.pdbx_seq_one_letter_code
_entity_poly.pdbx_strand_id
1 'polypeptide(L)'
;MRNENIQTIKNAKQVMGNQKEQMGQFLHLAEDIVNLSIVLSEMSSQINEQVDEAATYAKDGKLSMDEMTKVMESIDGLSSMLLNKSNILLDLSTLLTEIIQSLHKISAQTNLLALNASIEAARAGVDGRGFGVVAQEIRKLSDESTNATTQARQSVTSIINEIKSIYQLSKSGREEMEKGMDIVQKTVERFNCIDQSISRVNQQKADLTSISSILKEKSAQLGTLSNSISQNRQVIAKGLDAALDVYNLPTTE
;
A
#
# COMPACT_ATOMS: atom_id res chain seq x y z
N MET A 1 -3.14 70.61 -52.52
CA MET A 1 -4.43 69.98 -52.87
C MET A 1 -4.30 68.68 -53.68
N ARG A 2 -3.98 68.67 -55.00
CA ARG A 2 -3.94 67.41 -55.79
C ARG A 2 -2.93 66.37 -55.28
N ASN A 3 -1.70 66.80 -54.92
CA ASN A 3 -0.66 65.90 -54.38
C ASN A 3 -1.00 65.37 -52.98
N GLU A 4 -1.65 66.18 -52.14
CA GLU A 4 -2.10 65.75 -50.80
C GLU A 4 -3.20 64.70 -50.90
N ASN A 5 -4.15 64.86 -51.84
CA ASN A 5 -5.22 63.88 -52.07
C ASN A 5 -4.69 62.54 -52.57
N ILE A 6 -3.71 62.54 -53.49
CA ILE A 6 -3.04 61.32 -53.96
C ILE A 6 -2.30 60.62 -52.81
N GLN A 7 -1.65 61.39 -51.94
CA GLN A 7 -0.96 60.82 -50.77
C GLN A 7 -1.95 60.21 -49.76
N THR A 8 -3.10 60.83 -49.51
CA THR A 8 -4.15 60.27 -48.64
C THR A 8 -4.72 58.97 -49.20
N ILE A 9 -4.97 58.89 -50.51
CA ILE A 9 -5.40 57.66 -51.20
C ILE A 9 -4.37 56.55 -51.05
N LYS A 10 -3.08 56.86 -51.23
CA LYS A 10 -1.97 55.90 -51.06
C LYS A 10 -1.90 55.38 -49.62
N ASN A 11 -2.01 56.27 -48.63
CA ASN A 11 -2.03 55.89 -47.21
C ASN A 11 -3.24 55.00 -46.87
N ALA A 12 -4.43 55.31 -47.41
CA ALA A 12 -5.63 54.50 -47.20
C ALA A 12 -5.52 53.09 -47.82
N LYS A 13 -4.98 52.97 -49.04
CA LYS A 13 -4.67 51.66 -49.66
C LYS A 13 -3.68 50.86 -48.79
N GLN A 14 -2.65 51.50 -48.25
CA GLN A 14 -1.69 50.86 -47.34
C GLN A 14 -2.36 50.38 -46.03
N VAL A 15 -3.21 51.21 -45.42
CA VAL A 15 -3.96 50.83 -44.20
C VAL A 15 -4.87 49.63 -44.48
N MET A 16 -5.57 49.59 -45.61
CA MET A 16 -6.41 48.44 -45.99
C MET A 16 -5.60 47.15 -46.20
N GLY A 17 -4.39 47.26 -46.77
CA GLY A 17 -3.45 46.14 -46.90
C GLY A 17 -3.06 45.58 -45.53
N ASN A 18 -2.63 46.45 -44.62
CA ASN A 18 -2.27 46.07 -43.24
C ASN A 18 -3.47 45.46 -42.49
N GLN A 19 -4.67 46.00 -42.65
CA GLN A 19 -5.89 45.46 -42.03
C GLN A 19 -6.25 44.07 -42.56
N LYS A 20 -6.00 43.79 -43.83
CA LYS A 20 -6.21 42.46 -44.43
C LYS A 20 -5.26 41.44 -43.80
N GLU A 21 -3.99 41.78 -43.64
CA GLU A 21 -2.99 40.93 -42.99
C GLU A 21 -3.34 40.69 -41.51
N GLN A 22 -3.65 41.75 -40.75
CA GLN A 22 -4.06 41.65 -39.35
C GLN A 22 -5.29 40.76 -39.15
N MET A 23 -6.27 40.84 -40.05
CA MET A 23 -7.45 39.99 -39.98
C MET A 23 -7.13 38.51 -40.23
N GLY A 24 -6.24 38.22 -41.19
CA GLY A 24 -5.73 36.86 -41.39
C GLY A 24 -5.07 36.31 -40.13
N GLN A 25 -4.24 37.12 -39.48
CA GLN A 25 -3.57 36.75 -38.21
C GLN A 25 -4.58 36.50 -37.08
N PHE A 26 -5.61 37.35 -36.92
CA PHE A 26 -6.62 37.15 -35.87
C PHE A 26 -7.47 35.90 -36.09
N LEU A 27 -7.83 35.58 -37.34
CA LEU A 27 -8.59 34.36 -37.63
C LEU A 27 -7.75 33.12 -37.32
N HIS A 28 -6.48 33.11 -37.72
CA HIS A 28 -5.58 32.00 -37.44
C HIS A 28 -5.36 31.82 -35.93
N LEU A 29 -5.17 32.91 -35.19
CA LEU A 29 -5.04 32.88 -33.74
C LEU A 29 -6.33 32.39 -33.06
N ALA A 30 -7.51 32.77 -33.56
CA ALA A 30 -8.79 32.30 -33.03
C ALA A 30 -8.97 30.79 -33.21
N GLU A 31 -8.52 30.24 -34.35
CA GLU A 31 -8.51 28.80 -34.63
C GLU A 31 -7.55 28.06 -33.69
N ASP A 32 -6.32 28.55 -33.52
CA ASP A 32 -5.33 27.97 -32.60
C ASP A 32 -5.85 27.92 -31.15
N ILE A 33 -6.55 28.97 -30.72
CA ILE A 33 -7.18 29.03 -29.38
C ILE A 33 -8.31 28.01 -29.23
N VAL A 34 -9.14 27.81 -30.28
CA VAL A 34 -10.20 26.79 -30.26
C VAL A 34 -9.58 25.40 -30.15
N ASN A 35 -8.55 25.11 -30.95
CA ASN A 35 -7.85 23.83 -30.92
C ASN A 35 -7.23 23.58 -29.53
N LEU A 36 -6.58 24.60 -28.94
CA LEU A 36 -6.04 24.51 -27.59
C LEU A 36 -7.12 24.25 -26.53
N SER A 37 -8.29 24.90 -26.65
CA SER A 37 -9.42 24.68 -25.74
C SER A 37 -9.96 23.24 -25.80
N ILE A 38 -10.00 22.64 -26.99
CA ILE A 38 -10.38 21.23 -27.18
C ILE A 38 -9.38 20.32 -26.48
N VAL A 39 -8.08 20.52 -26.72
CA VAL A 39 -7.01 19.73 -26.09
C VAL A 39 -7.07 19.83 -24.56
N LEU A 40 -7.28 21.03 -24.01
CA LEU A 40 -7.42 21.21 -22.56
C LEU A 40 -8.66 20.49 -21.99
N SER A 41 -9.76 20.47 -22.74
CA SER A 41 -10.96 19.74 -22.33
C SER A 41 -10.74 18.23 -22.32
N GLU A 42 -10.04 17.70 -23.31
CA GLU A 42 -9.67 16.28 -23.39
C GLU A 42 -8.71 15.89 -22.27
N MET A 43 -7.66 16.69 -22.03
CA MET A 43 -6.74 16.51 -20.90
C MET A 43 -7.49 16.52 -19.55
N SER A 44 -8.44 17.44 -19.37
CA SER A 44 -9.26 17.49 -18.15
C SER A 44 -10.09 16.23 -17.96
N SER A 45 -10.58 15.62 -19.05
CA SER A 45 -11.33 14.35 -19.00
C SER A 45 -10.42 13.18 -18.63
N GLN A 46 -9.23 13.10 -19.21
CA GLN A 46 -8.24 12.06 -18.90
C GLN A 46 -7.76 12.16 -17.45
N ILE A 47 -7.51 13.38 -16.94
CA ILE A 47 -7.17 13.62 -15.54
C ILE A 47 -8.28 13.13 -14.61
N ASN A 48 -9.55 13.34 -14.99
CA ASN A 48 -10.71 12.86 -14.23
C ASN A 48 -10.68 11.34 -14.05
N GLU A 49 -10.51 10.60 -15.14
CA GLU A 49 -10.45 9.15 -15.13
C GLU A 49 -9.29 8.64 -14.25
N GLN A 50 -8.10 9.23 -14.41
CA GLN A 50 -6.92 8.86 -13.60
C GLN A 50 -7.10 9.17 -12.11
N VAL A 51 -7.78 10.27 -11.78
CA VAL A 51 -8.07 10.65 -10.39
C VAL A 51 -9.05 9.68 -9.75
N ASP A 52 -10.12 9.30 -10.46
CA ASP A 52 -11.12 8.36 -9.96
C ASP A 52 -10.52 6.96 -9.75
N GLU A 53 -9.65 6.52 -10.67
CA GLU A 53 -8.91 5.27 -10.55
C GLU A 53 -7.95 5.30 -9.34
N ALA A 54 -7.15 6.37 -9.21
CA ALA A 54 -6.22 6.54 -8.09
C ALA A 54 -6.96 6.60 -6.74
N ALA A 55 -8.12 7.26 -6.68
CA ALA A 55 -8.96 7.32 -5.49
C ALA A 55 -9.50 5.93 -5.10
N THR A 56 -9.88 5.14 -6.09
CA THR A 56 -10.34 3.76 -5.88
C THR A 56 -9.20 2.90 -5.32
N TYR A 57 -8.01 2.92 -5.93
CA TYR A 57 -6.86 2.17 -5.42
C TYR A 57 -6.43 2.62 -4.02
N ALA A 58 -6.46 3.92 -3.73
CA ALA A 58 -6.12 4.43 -2.40
C ALA A 58 -7.13 3.93 -1.34
N LYS A 59 -8.42 3.92 -1.68
CA LYS A 59 -9.48 3.42 -0.81
C LYS A 59 -9.36 1.91 -0.57
N ASP A 60 -9.20 1.12 -1.62
CA ASP A 60 -9.07 -0.33 -1.52
C ASP A 60 -7.80 -0.73 -0.77
N GLY A 61 -6.71 0.01 -0.99
CA GLY A 61 -5.47 -0.13 -0.25
C GLY A 61 -5.64 0.13 1.25
N LYS A 62 -6.39 1.17 1.63
CA LYS A 62 -6.74 1.45 3.03
C LYS A 62 -7.58 0.34 3.66
N LEU A 63 -8.60 -0.16 2.95
CA LEU A 63 -9.41 -1.29 3.44
C LEU A 63 -8.56 -2.54 3.66
N SER A 64 -7.67 -2.86 2.72
CA SER A 64 -6.72 -3.97 2.85
C SER A 64 -5.80 -3.81 4.07
N MET A 65 -5.39 -2.58 4.41
CA MET A 65 -4.58 -2.31 5.60
C MET A 65 -5.38 -2.44 6.91
N ASP A 66 -6.68 -2.09 6.91
CA ASP A 66 -7.58 -2.33 8.05
C ASP A 66 -7.76 -3.83 8.31
N GLU A 67 -7.94 -4.63 7.25
CA GLU A 67 -7.97 -6.09 7.34
C GLU A 67 -6.64 -6.64 7.86
N MET A 68 -5.51 -6.14 7.36
CA MET A 68 -4.18 -6.54 7.84
C MET A 68 -3.99 -6.24 9.33
N THR A 69 -4.51 -5.10 9.81
CA THR A 69 -4.46 -4.73 11.23
C THR A 69 -5.18 -5.78 12.08
N LYS A 70 -6.40 -6.18 11.68
CA LYS A 70 -7.19 -7.22 12.37
C LYS A 70 -6.48 -8.58 12.35
N VAL A 71 -5.83 -8.92 11.24
CA VAL A 71 -5.03 -10.16 11.14
C VAL A 71 -3.87 -10.11 12.14
N MET A 72 -3.14 -9.01 12.23
CA MET A 72 -2.04 -8.86 13.19
C MET A 72 -2.50 -8.95 14.65
N GLU A 73 -3.63 -8.33 14.99
CA GLU A 73 -4.24 -8.45 16.33
C GLU A 73 -4.62 -9.90 16.66
N SER A 74 -5.18 -10.62 15.68
CA SER A 74 -5.52 -12.04 15.83
C SER A 74 -4.27 -12.90 16.07
N ILE A 75 -3.18 -12.64 15.34
CA ILE A 75 -1.92 -13.37 15.53
C ILE A 75 -1.30 -13.04 16.90
N ASP A 76 -1.37 -11.79 17.39
CA ASP A 76 -0.89 -11.46 18.74
C ASP A 76 -1.71 -12.16 19.84
N GLY A 77 -3.03 -12.25 19.65
CA GLY A 77 -3.91 -13.06 20.50
C GLY A 77 -3.50 -14.53 20.51
N LEU A 78 -3.28 -15.13 19.34
CA LEU A 78 -2.81 -16.51 19.19
C LEU A 78 -1.45 -16.73 19.86
N SER A 79 -0.51 -15.80 19.69
CA SER A 79 0.82 -15.86 20.31
C SER A 79 0.72 -15.80 21.84
N SER A 80 -0.12 -14.93 22.38
CA SER A 80 -0.38 -14.84 23.81
C SER A 80 -0.98 -16.14 24.38
N MET A 81 -1.92 -16.76 23.66
CA MET A 81 -2.47 -18.05 24.06
C MET A 81 -1.42 -19.17 24.00
N LEU A 82 -0.57 -19.18 22.98
CA LEU A 82 0.51 -20.15 22.85
C LEU A 82 1.48 -20.07 24.03
N LEU A 83 1.91 -18.86 24.42
CA LEU A 83 2.76 -18.66 25.59
C LEU A 83 2.12 -19.17 26.87
N ASN A 84 0.82 -18.90 27.08
CA ASN A 84 0.10 -19.41 28.25
C ASN A 84 0.05 -20.95 28.26
N LYS A 85 -0.27 -21.57 27.12
CA LYS A 85 -0.28 -23.04 27.00
C LYS A 85 1.12 -23.65 27.21
N SER A 86 2.17 -23.01 26.71
CA SER A 86 3.55 -23.44 26.95
C SER A 86 3.93 -23.38 28.44
N ASN A 87 3.50 -22.36 29.17
CA ASN A 87 3.72 -22.27 30.61
C ASN A 87 3.02 -23.41 31.36
N ILE A 88 1.75 -23.69 31.03
CA ILE A 88 1.00 -24.81 31.63
C ILE A 88 1.71 -26.15 31.36
N LEU A 89 2.20 -26.36 30.14
CA LEU A 89 2.95 -27.58 29.79
C LEU A 89 4.28 -27.69 30.53
N LEU A 90 4.95 -26.56 30.79
CA LEU A 90 6.19 -26.51 31.56
C LEU A 90 5.96 -26.93 33.02
N ASP A 91 4.90 -26.42 33.65
CA ASP A 91 4.51 -26.78 35.01
C ASP A 91 4.17 -28.28 35.11
N LEU A 92 3.39 -28.79 34.16
CA LEU A 92 3.04 -30.21 34.10
C LEU A 92 4.28 -31.10 33.90
N SER A 93 5.21 -30.68 33.04
CA SER A 93 6.45 -31.42 32.79
C SER A 93 7.37 -31.43 34.01
N THR A 94 7.35 -30.35 34.80
CA THR A 94 8.07 -30.26 36.07
C THR A 94 7.50 -31.25 37.09
N LEU A 95 6.17 -31.30 37.23
CA LEU A 95 5.50 -32.28 38.08
C LEU A 95 5.80 -33.72 37.66
N LEU A 96 5.78 -34.02 36.35
CA LEU A 96 6.15 -35.34 35.84
C LEU A 96 7.60 -35.71 36.18
N THR A 97 8.52 -34.74 36.13
CA THR A 97 9.92 -34.96 36.53
C THR A 97 10.02 -35.38 37.99
N GLU A 98 9.26 -34.76 38.88
CA GLU A 98 9.21 -35.12 40.31
C GLU A 98 8.64 -36.53 40.53
N ILE A 99 7.56 -36.88 39.84
CA ILE A 99 6.94 -38.22 39.91
C ILE A 99 7.93 -39.28 39.43
N ILE A 100 8.58 -39.07 38.28
CA ILE A 100 9.58 -40.01 37.73
C ILE A 100 10.76 -40.15 38.69
N GLN A 101 11.22 -39.06 39.32
CA GLN A 101 12.28 -39.10 40.32
C GLN A 101 11.86 -39.91 41.55
N SER A 102 10.60 -39.81 41.99
CA SER A 102 10.06 -40.62 43.09
C SER A 102 9.98 -42.11 42.72
N LEU A 103 9.48 -42.43 41.52
CA LEU A 103 9.43 -43.81 41.02
C LEU A 103 10.83 -44.42 40.93
N HIS A 104 11.82 -43.68 40.42
CA HIS A 104 13.20 -44.14 40.38
C HIS A 104 13.74 -44.45 41.79
N LYS A 105 13.41 -43.64 42.81
CA LYS A 105 13.80 -43.93 44.20
C LYS A 105 13.13 -45.20 44.73
N ILE A 106 11.84 -45.39 44.43
CA ILE A 106 11.09 -46.59 44.83
C ILE A 106 11.70 -47.84 44.18
N SER A 107 11.96 -47.81 42.87
CA SER A 107 12.55 -48.96 42.16
C SER A 107 13.94 -49.29 42.68
N ALA A 108 14.78 -48.29 42.96
CA ALA A 108 16.09 -48.50 43.57
C ALA A 108 16.00 -49.11 44.99
N GLN A 109 15.03 -48.68 45.80
CA GLN A 109 14.80 -49.24 47.13
C GLN A 109 14.27 -50.67 47.08
N THR A 110 13.34 -50.96 46.15
CA THR A 110 12.83 -52.33 45.92
C THR A 110 13.94 -53.25 45.45
N ASN A 111 14.84 -52.76 44.59
CA ASN A 111 16.02 -53.52 44.16
C ASN A 111 16.93 -53.90 45.34
N LEU A 112 17.19 -52.95 46.26
CA LEU A 112 17.96 -53.19 47.48
C LEU A 112 17.26 -54.19 48.43
N LEU A 113 15.93 -54.08 48.59
CA LEU A 113 15.15 -55.02 49.38
C LEU A 113 15.18 -56.43 48.80
N ALA A 114 15.05 -56.55 47.47
CA ALA A 114 15.12 -57.81 46.75
C ALA A 114 16.51 -58.46 46.87
N LEU A 115 17.58 -57.65 46.79
CA LEU A 115 18.95 -58.12 47.03
C LEU A 115 19.12 -58.69 48.44
N ASN A 116 18.65 -57.97 49.46
CA ASN A 116 18.72 -58.43 50.84
C ASN A 116 17.94 -59.74 51.03
N ALA A 117 16.74 -59.85 50.42
CA ALA A 117 15.94 -61.07 50.45
C ALA A 117 16.64 -62.24 49.75
N SER A 118 17.30 -62.02 48.61
CA SER A 118 18.09 -63.06 47.93
C SER A 118 19.26 -63.54 48.79
N ILE A 119 19.93 -62.64 49.52
CA ILE A 119 21.03 -62.99 50.44
C ILE A 119 20.51 -63.86 51.59
N GLU A 120 19.39 -63.47 52.20
CA GLU A 120 18.83 -64.21 53.34
C GLU A 120 18.26 -65.57 52.90
N ALA A 121 17.66 -65.64 51.70
CA ALA A 121 17.23 -66.90 51.09
C ALA A 121 18.40 -67.86 50.84
N ALA A 122 19.56 -67.35 50.38
CA ALA A 122 20.77 -68.15 50.23
C ALA A 122 21.30 -68.64 51.60
N ARG A 123 21.18 -67.81 52.65
CA ARG A 123 21.60 -68.13 54.02
C ARG A 123 20.75 -69.22 54.65
N ALA A 124 19.46 -69.26 54.37
CA ALA A 124 18.53 -70.31 54.81
C ALA A 124 18.72 -71.66 54.06
N GLY A 125 19.58 -71.72 53.04
CA GLY A 125 19.93 -72.96 52.36
C GLY A 125 18.75 -73.59 51.62
N VAL A 126 18.38 -74.83 52.00
CA VAL A 126 17.32 -75.59 51.31
C VAL A 126 15.95 -74.97 51.54
N ASP A 127 15.67 -74.49 52.75
CA ASP A 127 14.39 -73.92 53.15
C ASP A 127 14.13 -72.55 52.49
N GLY A 128 15.19 -71.86 52.07
CA GLY A 128 15.14 -70.55 51.40
C GLY A 128 14.98 -70.60 49.88
N ARG A 129 15.06 -71.78 49.24
CA ARG A 129 15.11 -71.88 47.76
C ARG A 129 13.93 -71.20 47.05
N GLY A 130 12.70 -71.38 47.56
CA GLY A 130 11.50 -70.74 46.99
C GLY A 130 11.54 -69.22 47.11
N PHE A 131 11.96 -68.71 48.28
CA PHE A 131 12.12 -67.27 48.52
C PHE A 131 13.22 -66.65 47.65
N GLY A 132 14.30 -67.40 47.38
CA GLY A 132 15.39 -66.95 46.51
C GLY A 132 14.93 -66.68 45.08
N VAL A 133 14.09 -67.55 44.52
CA VAL A 133 13.51 -67.37 43.17
C VAL A 133 12.63 -66.12 43.13
N VAL A 134 11.75 -65.93 44.11
CA VAL A 134 10.89 -64.74 44.20
C VAL A 134 11.71 -63.46 44.33
N ALA A 135 12.73 -63.46 45.19
CA ALA A 135 13.60 -62.30 45.38
C ALA A 135 14.35 -61.93 44.08
N GLN A 136 14.79 -62.92 43.31
CA GLN A 136 15.47 -62.67 42.03
C GLN A 136 14.52 -62.10 40.95
N GLU A 137 13.26 -62.54 40.93
CA GLU A 137 12.25 -61.96 40.02
C GLU A 137 11.89 -60.52 40.40
N ILE A 138 11.73 -60.23 41.71
CA ILE A 138 11.50 -58.85 42.19
C ILE A 138 12.68 -57.95 41.81
N ARG A 139 13.91 -58.45 41.95
CA ARG A 139 15.13 -57.73 41.57
C ARG A 139 15.11 -57.36 40.09
N LYS A 140 14.82 -58.34 39.22
CA LYS A 140 14.72 -58.14 37.77
C LYS A 140 13.66 -57.09 37.42
N LEU A 141 12.46 -57.17 38.00
CA LEU A 141 11.39 -56.18 37.79
C LEU A 141 11.80 -54.78 38.27
N SER A 142 12.56 -54.69 39.36
CA SER A 142 13.05 -53.42 39.90
C SER A 142 14.11 -52.77 38.99
N ASP A 143 15.01 -53.58 38.42
CA ASP A 143 15.99 -53.13 37.43
C ASP A 143 15.29 -52.66 36.14
N GLU A 144 14.31 -53.42 35.63
CA GLU A 144 13.48 -53.03 34.48
C GLU A 144 12.73 -51.72 34.75
N SER A 145 12.17 -51.54 35.95
CA SER A 145 11.50 -50.32 36.37
C SER A 145 12.45 -49.11 36.46
N THR A 146 13.68 -49.32 36.91
CA THR A 146 14.73 -48.27 36.96
C THR A 146 15.12 -47.82 35.54
N ASN A 147 15.24 -48.77 34.61
CA ASN A 147 15.51 -48.45 33.20
C ASN A 147 14.33 -47.68 32.58
N ALA A 148 13.09 -48.09 32.83
CA ALA A 148 11.90 -47.42 32.33
C ALA A 148 11.78 -45.97 32.86
N THR A 149 12.02 -45.76 34.15
CA THR A 149 12.00 -44.41 34.75
C THR A 149 13.13 -43.52 34.21
N THR A 150 14.30 -44.07 33.90
CA THR A 150 15.39 -43.35 33.24
C THR A 150 15.02 -42.88 31.84
N GLN A 151 14.42 -43.76 31.03
CA GLN A 151 13.94 -43.40 29.69
C GLN A 151 12.83 -42.34 29.76
N ALA A 152 11.86 -42.50 30.67
CA ALA A 152 10.81 -41.52 30.88
C ALA A 152 11.38 -40.13 31.25
N ARG A 153 12.41 -40.09 32.11
CA ARG A 153 13.11 -38.84 32.45
C ARG A 153 13.74 -38.17 31.24
N GLN A 154 14.38 -38.95 30.36
CA GLN A 154 14.97 -38.42 29.11
C GLN A 154 13.88 -37.84 28.21
N SER A 155 12.75 -38.55 28.03
CA SER A 155 11.62 -38.06 27.24
C SER A 155 11.04 -36.75 27.79
N VAL A 156 10.83 -36.66 29.11
CA VAL A 156 10.33 -35.42 29.75
C VAL A 156 11.33 -34.27 29.59
N THR A 157 12.63 -34.55 29.69
CA THR A 157 13.68 -33.54 29.45
C THR A 157 13.61 -33.00 28.02
N SER A 158 13.43 -33.87 27.03
CA SER A 158 13.24 -33.44 25.63
C SER A 158 11.99 -32.59 25.46
N ILE A 159 10.87 -32.96 26.09
CA ILE A 159 9.63 -32.16 26.05
C ILE A 159 9.86 -30.75 26.63
N ILE A 160 10.57 -30.63 27.76
CA ILE A 160 10.90 -29.33 28.35
C ILE A 160 11.73 -28.47 27.40
N ASN A 161 12.69 -29.06 26.68
CA ASN A 161 13.51 -28.34 25.72
C ASN A 161 12.69 -27.84 24.53
N GLU A 162 11.76 -28.66 24.00
CA GLU A 162 10.85 -28.24 22.95
C GLU A 162 9.92 -27.10 23.39
N ILE A 163 9.40 -27.14 24.63
CA ILE A 163 8.59 -26.05 25.19
C ILE A 163 9.39 -24.73 25.24
N LYS A 164 10.67 -24.79 25.62
CA LYS A 164 11.55 -23.61 25.62
C LYS A 164 11.81 -23.08 24.20
N SER A 165 11.97 -23.97 23.23
CA SER A 165 12.10 -23.61 21.81
C SER A 165 10.85 -22.86 21.31
N ILE A 166 9.66 -23.37 21.64
CA ILE A 166 8.37 -22.72 21.32
C ILE A 166 8.29 -21.31 21.93
N TYR A 167 8.77 -21.13 23.16
CA TYR A 167 8.80 -19.82 23.81
C TYR A 167 9.66 -18.81 23.04
N GLN A 168 10.86 -19.23 22.60
CA GLN A 168 11.75 -18.38 21.80
C GLN A 168 11.12 -18.00 20.46
N LEU A 169 10.54 -18.98 19.76
CA LEU A 169 9.86 -18.75 18.48
C LEU A 169 8.67 -17.80 18.63
N SER A 170 7.87 -17.96 19.68
CA SER A 170 6.72 -17.09 19.96
C SER A 170 7.16 -15.65 20.27
N LYS A 171 8.26 -15.47 21.01
CA LYS A 171 8.83 -14.15 21.26
C LYS A 171 9.31 -13.48 19.96
N SER A 172 10.08 -14.19 19.14
CA SER A 172 10.52 -13.65 17.84
C SER A 172 9.34 -13.37 16.91
N GLY A 173 8.30 -14.21 16.94
CA GLY A 173 7.06 -13.95 16.20
C GLY A 173 6.37 -12.65 16.62
N ARG A 174 6.38 -12.31 17.92
CA ARG A 174 5.86 -11.03 18.41
C ARG A 174 6.68 -9.84 17.92
N GLU A 175 8.00 -9.92 17.95
CA GLU A 175 8.87 -8.85 17.45
C GLU A 175 8.64 -8.59 15.94
N GLU A 176 8.42 -9.64 15.14
CA GLU A 176 8.10 -9.48 13.71
C GLU A 176 6.69 -8.91 13.48
N MET A 177 5.70 -9.26 14.31
CA MET A 177 4.38 -8.64 14.25
C MET A 177 4.40 -7.15 14.57
N GLU A 178 5.17 -6.72 15.58
CA GLU A 178 5.32 -5.30 15.93
C GLU A 178 5.90 -4.51 14.75
N LYS A 179 6.91 -5.06 14.06
CA LYS A 179 7.44 -4.47 12.82
C LYS A 179 6.38 -4.45 11.71
N GLY A 180 5.60 -5.52 11.58
CA GLY A 180 4.49 -5.59 10.64
C GLY A 180 3.45 -4.49 10.87
N MET A 181 3.11 -4.22 12.12
CA MET A 181 2.17 -3.16 12.50
C MET A 181 2.70 -1.76 12.15
N ASP A 182 3.98 -1.49 12.39
CA ASP A 182 4.62 -0.23 11.99
C ASP A 182 4.58 -0.03 10.46
N ILE A 183 4.81 -1.10 9.68
CA ILE A 183 4.70 -1.06 8.21
C ILE A 183 3.27 -0.76 7.77
N VAL A 184 2.26 -1.39 8.38
CA VAL A 184 0.85 -1.13 8.09
C VAL A 184 0.50 0.33 8.36
N GLN A 185 0.91 0.86 9.52
CA GLN A 185 0.65 2.26 9.89
C GLN A 185 1.28 3.24 8.91
N LYS A 186 2.56 3.04 8.56
CA LYS A 186 3.24 3.85 7.54
C LYS A 186 2.55 3.76 6.18
N THR A 187 2.03 2.60 5.81
CA THR A 187 1.31 2.42 4.55
C THR A 187 -0.01 3.18 4.53
N VAL A 188 -0.76 3.18 5.64
CA VAL A 188 -1.97 4.00 5.80
C VAL A 188 -1.65 5.50 5.67
N GLU A 189 -0.54 5.97 6.25
CA GLU A 189 -0.08 7.35 6.08
C GLU A 189 0.23 7.68 4.61
N ARG A 190 0.83 6.75 3.86
CA ARG A 190 1.06 6.92 2.42
C ARG A 190 -0.24 7.05 1.64
N PHE A 191 -1.27 6.28 1.96
CA PHE A 191 -2.58 6.45 1.33
C PHE A 191 -3.22 7.80 1.67
N ASN A 192 -3.04 8.33 2.88
CA ASN A 192 -3.49 9.69 3.21
C ASN A 192 -2.78 10.76 2.36
N CYS A 193 -1.48 10.60 2.08
CA CYS A 193 -0.75 11.48 1.17
C CYS A 193 -1.25 11.38 -0.28
N ILE A 194 -1.71 10.19 -0.70
CA ILE A 194 -2.34 10.00 -2.02
C ILE A 194 -3.66 10.77 -2.09
N ASP A 195 -4.53 10.70 -1.07
CA ASP A 195 -5.78 11.47 -1.02
C ASP A 195 -5.54 12.99 -1.11
N GLN A 196 -4.51 13.49 -0.42
CA GLN A 196 -4.11 14.90 -0.53
C GLN A 196 -3.62 15.26 -1.94
N SER A 197 -2.91 14.34 -2.59
CA SER A 197 -2.43 14.54 -3.96
C SER A 197 -3.59 14.53 -4.97
N ILE A 198 -4.55 13.63 -4.82
CA ILE A 198 -5.81 13.62 -5.56
C ILE A 198 -6.56 14.94 -5.40
N SER A 199 -6.66 15.45 -4.17
CA SER A 199 -7.32 16.74 -3.89
C SER A 199 -6.64 17.90 -4.63
N ARG A 200 -5.30 17.91 -4.67
CA ARG A 200 -4.54 18.92 -5.42
C ARG A 200 -4.74 18.80 -6.94
N VAL A 201 -4.77 17.59 -7.48
CA VAL A 201 -5.02 17.37 -8.92
C VAL A 201 -6.44 17.80 -9.29
N ASN A 202 -7.43 17.55 -8.43
CA ASN A 202 -8.80 18.04 -8.63
C ASN A 202 -8.88 19.57 -8.69
N GLN A 203 -8.08 20.28 -7.88
CA GLN A 203 -7.99 21.74 -7.98
C GLN A 203 -7.38 22.17 -9.31
N GLN A 204 -6.26 21.57 -9.72
CA GLN A 204 -5.61 21.87 -11.00
C GLN A 204 -6.55 21.62 -12.20
N LYS A 205 -7.38 20.58 -12.13
CA LYS A 205 -8.43 20.30 -13.12
C LYS A 205 -9.49 21.42 -13.19
N ALA A 206 -9.92 21.95 -12.04
CA ALA A 206 -10.84 23.07 -12.01
C ALA A 206 -10.23 24.33 -12.66
N ASP A 207 -8.93 24.55 -12.45
CA ASP A 207 -8.19 25.63 -13.08
C ASP A 207 -8.11 25.43 -14.61
N LEU A 208 -7.83 24.21 -15.09
CA LEU A 208 -7.82 23.87 -16.53
C LEU A 208 -9.18 24.12 -17.20
N THR A 209 -10.27 23.73 -16.53
CA THR A 209 -11.64 23.97 -17.02
C THR A 209 -11.91 25.47 -17.14
N SER A 210 -11.47 26.25 -16.16
CA SER A 210 -11.59 27.71 -16.15
C SER A 210 -10.78 28.35 -17.28
N ILE A 211 -9.53 27.91 -17.49
CA ILE A 211 -8.67 28.37 -18.60
C ILE A 211 -9.33 28.05 -19.96
N SER A 212 -9.85 26.83 -20.13
CA SER A 212 -10.54 26.44 -21.37
C SER A 212 -11.75 27.34 -21.65
N SER A 213 -12.52 27.70 -20.62
CA SER A 213 -13.63 28.66 -20.75
C SER A 213 -13.16 30.05 -21.19
N ILE A 214 -12.08 30.57 -20.57
CA ILE A 214 -11.50 31.87 -20.91
C ILE A 214 -11.00 31.88 -22.37
N LEU A 215 -10.36 30.80 -22.81
CA LEU A 215 -9.89 30.67 -24.19
C LEU A 215 -11.03 30.70 -25.19
N LYS A 216 -12.15 29.99 -24.93
CA LYS A 216 -13.36 30.07 -25.78
C LYS A 216 -13.88 31.50 -25.89
N GLU A 217 -13.95 32.22 -24.77
CA GLU A 217 -14.37 33.62 -24.76
C GLU A 217 -13.41 34.51 -25.57
N LYS A 218 -12.10 34.32 -25.43
CA LYS A 218 -11.08 35.09 -26.17
C LYS A 218 -11.11 34.82 -27.67
N SER A 219 -11.34 33.57 -28.08
CA SER A 219 -11.54 33.23 -29.50
C SER A 219 -12.80 33.92 -30.06
N ALA A 220 -13.91 33.93 -29.32
CA ALA A 220 -15.11 34.65 -29.73
C ALA A 220 -14.86 36.17 -29.87
N GLN A 221 -14.13 36.78 -28.91
CA GLN A 221 -13.73 38.19 -28.98
C GLN A 221 -12.87 38.48 -30.23
N LEU A 222 -11.90 37.63 -30.55
CA LEU A 222 -11.09 37.76 -31.78
C LEU A 222 -11.95 37.67 -33.05
N GLY A 223 -12.93 36.77 -33.08
CA GLY A 223 -13.90 36.69 -34.18
C GLY A 223 -14.68 37.99 -34.36
N THR A 224 -15.16 38.60 -33.28
CA THR A 224 -15.87 39.91 -33.34
C THR A 224 -14.95 41.05 -33.77
N LEU A 225 -13.68 41.04 -33.35
CA LEU A 225 -12.68 42.03 -33.74
C LEU A 225 -12.34 41.92 -35.23
N SER A 226 -12.15 40.69 -35.71
CA SER A 226 -11.96 40.38 -37.13
C SER A 226 -13.12 40.94 -37.97
N ASN A 227 -14.37 40.67 -37.58
CA ASN A 227 -15.55 41.23 -38.24
C ASN A 227 -15.57 42.78 -38.25
N SER A 228 -15.20 43.41 -37.14
CA SER A 228 -15.15 44.88 -37.02
C SER A 228 -14.09 45.49 -37.94
N ILE A 229 -12.92 44.86 -38.05
CA ILE A 229 -11.86 45.29 -38.99
C ILE A 229 -12.32 45.11 -40.43
N SER A 230 -13.03 44.02 -40.75
CA SER A 230 -13.62 43.80 -42.07
C SER A 230 -14.60 44.91 -42.45
N GLN A 231 -15.49 45.28 -41.53
CA GLN A 231 -16.44 46.38 -41.72
C GLN A 231 -15.73 47.72 -41.92
N ASN A 232 -14.73 48.04 -41.08
CA ASN A 232 -13.96 49.27 -41.20
C ASN A 232 -13.23 49.33 -42.56
N ARG A 233 -12.60 48.24 -42.97
CA ARG A 233 -11.95 48.12 -44.29
C ARG A 233 -12.95 48.37 -45.43
N GLN A 234 -14.18 47.85 -45.33
CA GLN A 234 -15.23 48.07 -46.33
C GLN A 234 -15.66 49.55 -46.39
N VAL A 235 -15.74 50.22 -45.24
CA VAL A 235 -16.03 51.67 -45.18
C VAL A 235 -14.91 52.47 -45.82
N ILE A 236 -13.64 52.14 -45.53
CA ILE A 236 -12.48 52.79 -46.14
C ILE A 236 -12.47 52.57 -47.66
N ALA A 237 -12.75 51.34 -48.12
CA ALA A 237 -12.83 51.02 -49.55
C ALA A 237 -13.88 51.89 -50.28
N LYS A 238 -15.10 51.97 -49.74
CA LYS A 238 -16.17 52.82 -50.29
C LYS A 238 -15.79 54.30 -50.32
N GLY A 239 -15.09 54.77 -49.28
CA GLY A 239 -14.59 56.15 -49.21
C GLY A 239 -13.49 56.42 -50.25
N LEU A 240 -12.63 55.43 -50.51
CA LEU A 240 -11.60 55.46 -51.56
C LEU A 240 -12.24 55.54 -52.96
N ASP A 241 -13.23 54.70 -53.24
CA ASP A 241 -13.96 54.69 -54.51
C ASP A 241 -14.62 56.06 -54.76
N ALA A 242 -15.34 56.58 -53.76
CA ALA A 242 -15.96 57.91 -53.86
C ALA A 242 -14.94 59.04 -54.07
N ALA A 243 -13.76 58.96 -53.45
CA ALA A 243 -12.70 59.96 -53.62
C ALA A 243 -12.09 59.88 -55.03
N LEU A 244 -11.86 58.68 -55.57
CA LEU A 244 -11.36 58.48 -56.93
C LEU A 244 -12.35 59.05 -57.97
N ASP A 245 -13.65 58.82 -57.77
CA ASP A 245 -14.73 59.37 -58.61
C ASP A 245 -14.75 60.90 -58.59
N VAL A 246 -14.66 61.53 -57.41
CA VAL A 246 -14.69 63.01 -57.27
C VAL A 246 -13.47 63.68 -57.93
N TYR A 247 -12.30 63.05 -57.88
CA TYR A 247 -11.05 63.63 -58.40
C TYR A 247 -10.70 63.21 -59.83
N ASN A 248 -11.55 62.41 -60.50
CA ASN A 248 -11.35 61.91 -61.86
C ASN A 248 -9.97 61.24 -62.03
N LEU A 249 -9.52 60.55 -60.98
CA LEU A 249 -8.26 59.82 -60.97
C LEU A 249 -8.51 58.41 -61.51
N PRO A 250 -7.60 57.84 -62.33
CA PRO A 250 -7.81 56.50 -62.86
C PRO A 250 -7.92 55.48 -61.72
N THR A 251 -8.97 54.68 -61.74
CA THR A 251 -9.10 53.46 -60.92
C THR A 251 -8.08 52.46 -61.44
N THR A 252 -6.84 52.52 -60.96
CA THR A 252 -5.82 51.53 -61.30
C THR A 252 -5.63 50.54 -60.15
N GLU A 253 -5.72 49.27 -60.57
CA GLU A 253 -5.20 48.01 -60.02
C GLU A 253 -4.59 48.05 -58.60
#